data_AF-K1XXS0-F1
#
_entry.id   AF-K1XXS0-F1
#
_cell.length_a   1.000
_cell.length_b   1.000
_cell.length_c   1.000
_cell.angle_alpha   90.00
_cell.angle_beta   90.00
_cell.angle_gamma   90.00
#
_symmetry.space_group_name_H-M   'P 1'
#
loop_
_entity.id
_entity.type
_entity.pdbx_description
1 polymer ?
#
loop_
_entity_poly.entity_id
_entity_poly.type
_entity_poly.pdbx_seq_one_letter_code
_entity_poly.pdbx_strand_id
1 'polypeptide(L)'
;MHIKIIGTDPERWELFALTSKVLATLGLDAVIKIEQTDDEAYKMELGITENPAFCIEETGIDFKDVIFQGIIPTEQEISSLLVSIVGGDEEDACGSGGCGSCGWGCH
;
A
#
# COMPACT_ATOMS: atom_id res chain seq x y z
N MET A 1 -2.54 4.97 -9.40
CA MET A 1 -2.66 4.38 -8.05
C MET A 1 -2.89 5.49 -7.04
N HIS A 2 -3.69 5.23 -6.01
CA HIS A 2 -4.08 6.20 -4.99
C HIS A 2 -3.85 5.58 -3.61
N ILE A 3 -3.05 6.22 -2.76
CA ILE A 3 -2.82 5.81 -1.38
C ILE A 3 -3.72 6.64 -0.49
N LYS A 4 -4.53 5.99 0.34
CA LYS A 4 -5.33 6.63 1.38
C LYS A 4 -4.78 6.26 2.74
N ILE A 5 -4.38 7.27 3.50
CA ILE A 5 -3.98 7.10 4.89
C ILE A 5 -5.15 7.42 5.78
N ILE A 6 -5.55 6.41 6.53
CA ILE A 6 -6.69 6.44 7.44
C ILE A 6 -6.17 6.63 8.85
N GLY A 7 -6.76 7.56 9.60
CA GLY A 7 -6.43 7.68 11.03
C GLY A 7 -6.76 9.03 11.61
N THR A 8 -6.20 9.28 12.79
CA THR A 8 -6.30 10.54 13.53
C THR A 8 -4.91 11.12 13.75
N ASP A 9 -4.83 12.43 13.91
CA ASP A 9 -3.57 13.10 14.23
C ASP A 9 -3.11 12.78 15.66
N PRO A 10 -1.80 12.73 15.93
CA PRO A 10 -0.68 13.10 15.04
C PRO A 10 -0.17 11.97 14.13
N GLU A 11 -0.55 10.73 14.40
CA GLU A 11 0.01 9.53 13.75
C GLU A 11 -0.29 9.50 12.24
N ARG A 12 -1.50 9.93 11.86
CA ARG A 12 -1.89 10.08 10.45
C ARG A 12 -0.95 11.03 9.70
N TRP A 13 -0.68 12.20 10.28
CA TRP A 13 0.21 13.20 9.69
C TRP A 13 1.63 12.67 9.56
N GLU A 14 2.13 11.97 10.58
CA GLU A 14 3.46 11.38 10.56
C GLU A 14 3.60 10.36 9.42
N LEU A 15 2.65 9.43 9.30
CA LEU A 15 2.65 8.44 8.22
C LEU A 15 2.52 9.08 6.84
N PHE A 16 1.71 10.13 6.72
CA PHE A 16 1.56 10.88 5.48
C PHE A 16 2.84 11.61 5.07
N ALA A 17 3.46 12.34 6.01
CA ALA A 17 4.70 13.05 5.76
C ALA A 17 5.82 12.08 5.35
N LEU A 18 5.91 10.93 6.02
CA LEU A 18 6.87 9.89 5.72
C LEU A 18 6.65 9.33 4.31
N THR A 19 5.42 8.92 4.00
CA THR A 19 5.08 8.35 2.69
C THR A 19 5.27 9.36 1.57
N SER A 20 4.86 10.61 1.76
CA SER A 20 5.05 11.69 0.78
C SER A 20 6.53 11.93 0.49
N LYS A 21 7.39 11.93 1.53
CA LYS A 21 8.84 12.06 1.38
C LYS A 21 9.43 10.89 0.58
N VAL A 22 9.01 9.66 0.86
CA VAL A 22 9.47 8.47 0.13
C VAL A 22 9.03 8.52 -1.34
N LEU A 23 7.77 8.87 -1.60
CA LEU A 23 7.25 9.03 -2.97
C LEU A 23 8.06 10.04 -3.77
N ALA A 24 8.35 11.21 -3.19
CA ALA A 24 9.19 12.22 -3.83
C ALA A 24 10.63 11.73 -4.05
N THR A 25 11.18 10.96 -3.11
CA THR A 25 12.54 10.39 -3.23
C THR A 25 12.62 9.36 -4.36
N LEU A 26 11.57 8.57 -4.55
CA LEU A 26 11.46 7.56 -5.61
C LEU A 26 10.98 8.16 -6.96
N GLY A 27 10.59 9.44 -7.01
CA GLY A 27 10.02 10.07 -8.21
C GLY A 27 8.64 9.51 -8.60
N LEU A 28 7.91 8.96 -7.63
CA LEU A 28 6.61 8.33 -7.82
C LEU A 28 5.44 9.30 -7.56
N ASP A 29 5.72 10.53 -7.14
CA ASP A 29 4.72 11.57 -6.86
C ASP A 29 3.86 11.95 -8.09
N ALA A 30 4.38 11.72 -9.30
CA ALA A 30 3.66 11.95 -10.55
C ALA A 30 2.62 10.85 -10.87
N VAL A 31 2.81 9.63 -10.36
CA VAL A 31 2.00 8.44 -10.70
C VAL A 31 1.13 7.95 -9.55
N ILE A 32 1.54 8.23 -8.31
CA ILE A 32 0.84 7.84 -7.09
C ILE A 32 0.36 9.09 -6.37
N LYS A 33 -0.96 9.19 -6.22
CA LYS A 33 -1.57 10.22 -5.38
C LYS A 33 -1.64 9.70 -3.95
N ILE A 34 -1.48 10.59 -2.98
CA ILE A 34 -1.62 10.27 -1.56
C ILE A 34 -2.62 11.23 -0.93
N GLU A 35 -3.57 10.70 -0.16
CA GLU A 35 -4.63 11.44 0.50
C GLU A 35 -4.78 10.99 1.96
N GLN A 36 -5.17 11.93 2.83
CA GLN A 36 -5.50 11.65 4.23
C GLN A 36 -7.01 11.65 4.38
N THR A 37 -7.55 10.68 5.10
CA THR A 37 -8.97 10.65 5.44
C THR A 37 -9.19 9.99 6.81
N ASP A 38 -10.32 10.29 7.43
CA ASP A 38 -10.78 9.65 8.68
C ASP A 38 -12.19 9.08 8.56
N ASP A 39 -12.69 9.00 7.33
CA ASP A 39 -14.06 8.57 7.00
C ASP A 39 -14.42 7.21 7.63
N GLU A 40 -15.47 7.21 8.46
CA GLU A 40 -15.92 6.02 9.19
C GLU A 40 -16.57 4.98 8.26
N ALA A 41 -17.23 5.41 7.17
CA ALA A 41 -17.82 4.48 6.22
C ALA A 41 -16.72 3.74 5.45
N TYR A 42 -15.64 4.43 5.08
CA TYR A 42 -14.47 3.82 4.43
C TYR A 42 -13.77 2.81 5.35
N LYS A 43 -13.60 3.16 6.63
CA LYS A 43 -13.07 2.23 7.65
C LYS A 43 -13.93 0.97 7.76
N MET A 44 -15.25 1.14 7.82
CA MET A 44 -16.18 0.03 7.96
C MET A 44 -16.22 -0.86 6.70
N GLU A 45 -16.16 -0.27 5.51
CA GLU A 45 -16.12 -0.99 4.23
C GLU A 45 -14.88 -1.88 4.13
N LEU A 46 -13.71 -1.37 4.55
CA LEU A 46 -12.44 -2.09 4.51
C LEU A 46 -12.12 -2.90 5.78
N GLY A 47 -12.99 -2.85 6.80
CA GLY A 47 -12.77 -3.56 8.06
C GLY A 47 -11.60 -3.02 8.89
N ILE A 48 -11.26 -1.75 8.76
CA ILE A 48 -10.16 -1.10 9.49
C ILE A 48 -10.56 -0.91 10.95
N THR A 49 -9.78 -1.49 11.86
CA THR A 49 -10.03 -1.44 13.31
C THR A 49 -8.99 -0.63 14.07
N GLU A 50 -7.84 -0.35 13.45
CA GLU A 50 -6.68 0.27 14.09
C GLU A 50 -6.20 1.47 13.27
N ASN A 51 -5.74 2.52 13.96
CA ASN A 51 -5.17 3.72 13.35
C ASN A 51 -3.68 3.83 13.72
N PRO A 52 -2.84 4.42 12.85
CA PRO A 52 -3.12 4.76 11.46
C PRO A 52 -3.16 3.50 10.58
N ALA A 53 -3.90 3.54 9.48
CA ALA A 53 -3.95 2.49 8.48
C ALA A 53 -3.56 3.02 7.09
N PHE A 54 -2.90 2.17 6.32
CA PHE A 54 -2.40 2.46 4.99
C PHE A 54 -3.16 1.63 3.98
N CYS A 55 -3.93 2.32 3.14
CA CYS A 55 -4.76 1.70 2.13
C CYS A 55 -4.27 2.10 0.74
N ILE A 56 -4.36 1.15 -0.19
CA ILE A 56 -4.16 1.42 -1.61
C ILE A 56 -5.48 1.29 -2.35
N GLU A 57 -5.68 2.14 -3.34
CA GLU A 57 -6.84 2.23 -4.19
C GLU A 57 -6.39 2.34 -5.64
N GLU A 58 -6.94 1.47 -6.50
CA GLU A 58 -6.70 1.50 -7.93
C GLU A 58 -8.00 1.74 -8.70
N THR A 59 -8.18 2.99 -9.13
CA THR A 59 -9.38 3.45 -9.87
C THR A 59 -9.60 2.72 -11.19
N GLY A 60 -8.56 2.08 -11.76
CA GLY A 60 -8.66 1.33 -13.02
C GLY A 60 -9.45 0.02 -12.91
N ILE A 61 -9.44 -0.59 -11.72
CA ILE A 61 -10.03 -1.92 -11.48
C ILE A 61 -10.92 -1.98 -10.23
N ASP A 62 -11.27 -0.82 -9.66
CA ASP A 62 -12.04 -0.68 -8.40
C ASP A 62 -11.47 -1.54 -7.25
N PHE A 63 -10.14 -1.60 -7.18
CA PHE A 63 -9.44 -2.36 -6.15
C PHE A 63 -9.13 -1.47 -4.97
N LYS A 64 -9.47 -1.93 -3.77
CA LYS A 64 -9.12 -1.29 -2.50
C LYS A 64 -8.58 -2.36 -1.57
N ASP A 65 -7.46 -2.08 -0.92
CA ASP A 65 -6.86 -3.01 0.03
C ASP A 65 -6.16 -2.29 1.17
N VAL A 66 -6.10 -2.95 2.32
CA VAL A 66 -5.44 -2.47 3.53
C VAL A 66 -4.09 -3.17 3.64
N ILE A 67 -2.99 -2.43 3.46
CA ILE A 67 -1.65 -3.01 3.51
C ILE A 67 -1.21 -3.24 4.96
N PHE A 68 -1.43 -2.26 5.82
CA PHE A 68 -1.16 -2.36 7.25
C PHE A 68 -2.03 -1.39 8.05
N GLN A 69 -2.21 -1.67 9.33
CA GLN A 69 -2.93 -0.83 10.28
C GLN A 69 -2.29 -0.89 11.67
N GLY A 70 -2.48 0.15 12.48
CA GLY A 70 -2.03 0.21 13.86
C GLY A 70 -0.52 0.42 14.05
N ILE A 71 0.24 0.62 12.96
CA ILE A 71 1.69 0.80 13.00
C ILE A 71 2.14 1.92 12.06
N ILE A 72 3.21 2.62 12.45
CA ILE A 72 3.94 3.55 11.58
C ILE A 72 5.26 2.86 11.20
N PRO A 73 5.37 2.29 9.99
CA PRO A 73 6.59 1.67 9.53
C PRO A 73 7.70 2.69 9.30
N THR A 74 8.93 2.20 9.21
CA THR A 74 10.11 3.02 8.94
C THR A 74 10.18 3.46 7.47
N GLU A 75 10.98 4.47 7.17
CA GLU A 75 11.19 4.97 5.79
C GLU A 75 11.66 3.88 4.83
N GLN A 76 12.52 2.97 5.29
CA GLN A 76 13.00 1.85 4.49
C GLN A 76 11.88 0.85 4.18
N GLU A 77 11.00 0.58 5.15
CA GLU A 77 9.86 -0.31 4.95
C GLU A 77 8.86 0.29 3.97
N ILE A 78 8.51 1.58 4.10
CA ILE A 78 7.61 2.25 3.15
C ILE A 78 8.22 2.26 1.75
N SER A 79 9.52 2.54 1.63
CA SER A 79 10.21 2.50 0.34
C SER A 79 10.17 1.10 -0.28
N SER A 80 10.43 0.06 0.52
CA SER A 80 10.39 -1.33 0.06
C SER A 80 8.97 -1.74 -0.38
N LEU A 81 7.95 -1.35 0.40
CA LEU A 81 6.55 -1.58 0.06
C LEU A 81 6.15 -0.90 -1.24
N LEU A 82 6.47 0.39 -1.41
CA LEU A 82 6.15 1.14 -2.62
C LEU A 82 6.85 0.57 -3.85
N VAL A 83 8.13 0.19 -3.73
CA VAL A 83 8.85 -0.48 -4.82
C VAL A 83 8.22 -1.84 -5.14
N SER A 84 7.81 -2.62 -4.14
CA SER A 84 7.12 -3.90 -4.38
C SER A 84 5.76 -3.73 -5.07
N ILE A 85 5.06 -2.64 -4.78
CA ILE A 85 3.73 -2.35 -5.35
C ILE A 85 3.84 -1.79 -6.78
N VAL A 86 4.86 -0.98 -7.05
CA VAL A 86 5.00 -0.22 -8.32
C VAL A 86 6.00 -0.84 -9.27
N GLY A 87 7.10 -1.35 -8.73
CA GLY A 87 8.23 -1.96 -9.44
C GLY A 87 8.09 -3.46 -9.65
N GLY A 88 6.86 -3.99 -9.69
CA GLY A 88 6.58 -5.39 -10.03
C GLY A 88 6.91 -5.78 -11.48
N ASP A 89 7.49 -4.86 -12.26
CA ASP A 89 7.92 -5.08 -13.64
C ASP A 89 9.43 -4.81 -13.76
N GLU A 90 10.24 -5.73 -13.21
CA GLU A 90 11.56 -6.10 -13.72
C GLU A 90 12.01 -7.40 -13.02
N GLU A 91 11.63 -8.53 -13.64
CA GLU A 91 12.15 -9.91 -13.46
C GLU A 91 12.18 -10.48 -12.01
N ASP A 92 11.30 -11.48 -11.76
CA ASP A 92 11.38 -12.45 -10.66
C ASP A 92 11.06 -11.99 -9.21
N ALA A 93 9.84 -11.50 -8.93
CA ALA A 93 9.31 -11.52 -7.55
C ALA A 93 7.79 -11.37 -7.46
N CYS A 94 7.05 -12.46 -7.70
CA CYS A 94 5.74 -12.84 -7.12
C CYS A 94 4.79 -13.51 -8.13
N GLY A 95 5.22 -14.65 -8.68
CA GLY A 95 4.34 -15.71 -9.15
C GLY A 95 4.27 -16.82 -8.10
N SER A 96 3.88 -16.54 -6.87
CA SER A 96 3.61 -17.57 -5.84
C SER A 96 2.38 -17.20 -5.03
N GLY A 97 1.29 -16.94 -5.75
CA GLY A 97 -0.05 -16.81 -5.22
C GLY A 97 -1.11 -17.26 -6.23
N GLY A 98 -0.76 -18.23 -7.10
CA GLY A 98 -1.68 -18.82 -8.07
C GLY A 98 -1.96 -20.29 -7.73
N CYS A 99 -3.18 -20.54 -7.28
CA CYS A 99 -3.88 -21.82 -7.45
C CYS A 99 -3.43 -22.56 -8.73
N GLY A 100 -2.90 -23.79 -8.60
CA GLY A 100 -2.47 -24.57 -9.75
C GLY A 100 -1.93 -25.95 -9.41
N SER A 101 -2.84 -26.91 -9.24
CA SER A 101 -2.53 -28.34 -9.20
C SER A 101 -2.09 -28.84 -10.57
N CYS A 102 -0.78 -28.89 -10.86
CA CYS A 102 -0.14 -29.66 -11.95
C CYS A 102 1.38 -29.39 -11.84
N GLY A 103 2.27 -30.35 -11.58
CA GLY A 103 2.37 -31.67 -12.16
C GLY A 103 3.50 -31.68 -13.19
N TRP A 104 4.76 -31.75 -12.75
CA TRP A 104 5.83 -32.50 -13.42
C TRP A 104 7.15 -32.37 -12.64
N GLY A 105 7.67 -33.50 -12.20
CA GLY A 105 9.13 -33.64 -12.11
C GLY A 105 9.71 -33.74 -13.52
N CYS A 106 10.96 -33.32 -13.69
CA CYS A 106 11.86 -33.78 -14.75
C CYS A 106 13.29 -33.30 -14.46
N HIS A 107 14.17 -34.29 -14.27
CA HIS A 107 15.64 -34.34 -14.33
C HIS A 107 16.49 -33.38 -13.50
#